data_AF-A0A3B3Z3I2-F1
#
_entry.id   AF-A0A3B3Z3I2-F1
#
_cell.length_a   1.000
_cell.length_b   1.000
_cell.length_c   1.000
_cell.angle_alpha   90.00
_cell.angle_beta   90.00
_cell.angle_gamma   90.00
#
_symmetry.space_group_name_H-M   'P 1'
#
loop_
_entity.id
_entity.type
_entity.pdbx_description
1 polymer ?
#
loop_
_entity_poly.entity_id
_entity_poly.type
_entity_poly.pdbx_seq_one_letter_code
_entity_poly.pdbx_strand_id
1 'polypeptide(L)'
;DDLPWEDMEGYEEQLQSDTQFLCSNQRMDTELVDSLVLQLNRIYPQILSDKEACKFRSLRVPTTERLRELLQHLREKGDDACYEFYRALHIQAEDVYFSLPTRIRERGPIFFLSCFSVAVGIAFLYYYGEGQRLRCTEAFLHCSAVRLGKDAKDVFVSYVEVGK
;
A
#
# COMPACT_ATOMS: atom_id res chain seq x y z
N ASP A 1 0.67 -39.79 -2.12
CA ASP A 1 -0.22 -38.67 -1.80
C ASP A 1 0.59 -37.39 -1.78
N ASP A 2 0.93 -36.99 -3.00
CA ASP A 2 1.59 -35.74 -3.36
C ASP A 2 0.65 -34.58 -3.01
N LEU A 3 1.09 -33.71 -2.11
CA LEU A 3 0.37 -32.49 -1.76
C LEU A 3 0.66 -31.40 -2.81
N PRO A 4 -0.36 -30.84 -3.48
CA PRO A 4 -0.21 -29.80 -4.49
C PRO A 4 0.00 -28.44 -3.78
N TRP A 5 1.24 -28.08 -3.51
CA TRP A 5 1.61 -26.72 -3.09
C TRP A 5 2.42 -25.99 -4.18
N GLU A 6 2.29 -26.39 -5.45
CA GLU A 6 2.94 -25.74 -6.59
C GLU A 6 2.01 -24.73 -7.30
N ASP A 7 1.22 -23.96 -6.55
CA ASP A 7 0.47 -22.81 -7.11
C ASP A 7 0.96 -21.47 -6.53
N MET A 8 2.21 -21.40 -6.05
CA MET A 8 2.89 -20.10 -6.08
C MET A 8 3.29 -19.86 -7.54
N GLU A 9 2.38 -19.28 -8.34
CA GLU A 9 2.73 -18.69 -9.64
C GLU A 9 4.05 -17.93 -9.41
N GLY A 10 5.13 -18.40 -10.04
CA GLY A 10 6.45 -17.83 -9.85
C GLY A 10 6.41 -16.33 -10.13
N TYR A 11 7.19 -15.54 -9.41
CA TYR A 11 7.27 -14.09 -9.67
C TYR A 11 7.65 -13.82 -11.13
N GLU A 12 8.36 -14.74 -11.78
CA GLU A 12 8.63 -14.73 -13.21
C GLU A 12 7.37 -14.74 -14.09
N GLU A 13 6.41 -15.64 -13.82
CA GLU A 13 5.17 -15.76 -14.59
C GLU A 13 4.26 -14.55 -14.37
N GLN A 14 4.20 -14.05 -13.13
CA GLN A 14 3.54 -12.81 -12.80
C GLN A 14 4.14 -11.64 -13.59
N LEU A 15 5.47 -11.55 -13.61
CA LEU A 15 6.18 -10.48 -14.31
C LEU A 15 5.99 -10.55 -15.82
N GLN A 16 5.91 -11.76 -16.38
CA GLN A 16 5.59 -11.96 -17.80
C GLN A 16 4.20 -11.40 -18.14
N SER A 17 3.20 -11.68 -17.32
CA SER A 17 1.84 -11.19 -17.51
C SER A 17 1.76 -9.66 -17.38
N ASP A 18 2.50 -9.09 -16.44
CA ASP A 18 2.49 -7.66 -16.15
C ASP A 18 3.38 -6.84 -17.09
N THR A 19 4.30 -7.47 -17.82
CA THR A 19 5.24 -6.80 -18.74
C THR A 19 4.52 -5.91 -19.75
N GLN A 20 3.44 -6.40 -20.35
CA GLN A 20 2.69 -5.62 -21.34
C GLN A 20 2.05 -4.37 -20.72
N PHE A 21 1.54 -4.49 -19.50
CA PHE A 21 0.96 -3.37 -18.77
C PHE A 21 2.03 -2.34 -18.39
N LEU A 22 3.16 -2.80 -17.83
CA LEU A 22 4.27 -1.94 -17.46
C LEU A 22 4.84 -1.16 -18.65
N CYS A 23 5.04 -1.82 -19.80
CA CYS A 23 5.54 -1.16 -21.01
C CYS A 23 4.56 -0.16 -21.64
N SER A 24 3.26 -0.31 -21.40
CA SER A 24 2.22 0.57 -21.96
C SER A 24 1.81 1.71 -21.01
N ASN A 25 2.21 1.62 -19.74
CA ASN A 25 1.77 2.56 -18.71
C ASN A 25 2.58 3.86 -18.80
N GLN A 26 1.89 4.98 -19.02
CA GLN A 26 2.51 6.31 -19.08
C GLN A 26 3.25 6.69 -17.79
N ARG A 27 2.87 6.10 -16.65
CA ARG A 27 3.54 6.30 -15.36
C ARG A 27 4.92 5.64 -15.31
N MET A 28 5.25 4.74 -16.22
CA MET A 28 6.62 4.19 -16.35
C MET A 28 7.48 5.15 -17.17
N ASP A 29 7.80 6.30 -16.58
CA ASP A 29 8.66 7.30 -17.19
C ASP A 29 10.17 6.95 -17.07
N THR A 30 11.01 7.76 -17.71
CA THR A 30 12.48 7.55 -17.68
C THR A 30 13.04 7.61 -16.27
N GLU A 31 12.51 8.47 -15.42
CA GLU A 31 13.03 8.71 -14.08
C GLU A 31 12.74 7.53 -13.17
N LEU A 32 11.52 7.01 -13.20
CA LEU A 32 11.14 5.83 -12.44
C LEU A 32 11.92 4.59 -12.90
N VAL A 33 12.10 4.38 -14.21
CA VAL A 33 12.92 3.27 -14.72
C VAL A 33 14.37 3.40 -14.25
N ASP A 34 14.97 4.59 -14.32
CA ASP A 34 16.34 4.81 -13.82
C ASP A 34 16.44 4.56 -12.32
N SER A 35 15.43 4.98 -11.55
CA SER A 35 15.36 4.79 -10.11
C SER A 35 15.19 3.31 -9.74
N LEU A 36 14.42 2.53 -10.52
CA LEU A 36 14.31 1.07 -10.37
C LEU A 36 15.64 0.37 -10.66
N VAL A 37 16.33 0.75 -11.75
CA VAL A 37 17.66 0.21 -12.08
C VAL A 37 18.66 0.46 -10.95
N LEU A 38 18.60 1.64 -10.31
CA LEU A 38 19.45 1.95 -9.15
C LEU A 38 19.10 1.12 -7.91
N GLN A 39 17.82 0.85 -7.64
CA GLN A 39 17.42 -0.03 -6.52
C GLN A 39 17.90 -1.47 -6.73
N LEU A 40 17.90 -1.93 -7.97
CA LEU A 40 18.38 -3.27 -8.33
C LEU A 40 19.91 -3.37 -8.37
N ASN A 41 20.62 -2.26 -8.56
CA ASN A 41 22.08 -2.16 -8.46
C ASN A 41 22.56 -1.81 -7.04
N ARG A 42 21.98 -2.45 -6.03
CA ARG A 42 22.41 -2.30 -4.63
C ARG A 42 23.54 -3.28 -4.29
N ILE A 43 24.31 -2.93 -3.26
CA ILE A 43 25.44 -3.74 -2.77
C ILE A 43 24.95 -5.13 -2.31
N TYR A 44 23.74 -5.24 -1.77
CA TYR A 44 23.09 -6.51 -1.45
C TYR A 44 21.56 -6.38 -1.36
N PRO A 45 20.79 -7.32 -1.92
CA PRO A 45 21.21 -8.30 -2.93
C PRO A 45 21.50 -7.61 -4.27
N GLN A 46 22.63 -7.94 -4.91
CA GLN A 46 23.01 -7.34 -6.19
C GLN A 46 22.26 -8.03 -7.34
N ILE A 47 21.13 -7.44 -7.74
CA ILE A 47 20.31 -7.98 -8.83
C ILE A 47 20.84 -7.54 -10.19
N LEU A 48 21.30 -6.30 -10.33
CA LEU A 48 22.02 -5.87 -11.53
C LEU A 48 23.47 -5.55 -11.16
N SER A 49 24.40 -5.94 -12.01
CA SER A 49 25.77 -5.46 -11.93
C SER A 49 25.86 -3.99 -12.37
N ASP A 50 26.89 -3.28 -11.93
CA ASP A 50 27.11 -1.88 -12.35
C ASP A 50 27.17 -1.73 -13.88
N LYS A 51 27.68 -2.75 -14.58
CA LYS A 51 27.77 -2.79 -16.05
C LYS A 51 26.38 -2.87 -16.70
N GLU A 52 25.52 -3.75 -16.18
CA GLU A 52 24.14 -3.91 -16.66
C GLU A 52 23.31 -2.66 -16.32
N ALA A 53 23.46 -2.13 -15.11
CA ALA A 53 22.79 -0.90 -14.70
C ALA A 53 23.18 0.29 -15.60
N CYS A 54 24.47 0.43 -15.96
CA CYS A 54 24.92 1.45 -16.91
C CYS A 54 24.31 1.24 -18.31
N LYS A 55 24.18 -0.01 -18.78
CA LYS A 55 23.53 -0.33 -20.06
C LYS A 55 22.06 0.10 -20.03
N PHE A 56 21.34 -0.29 -19.00
CA PHE A 56 19.91 -0.01 -18.87
C PHE A 56 19.59 1.45 -18.60
N ARG A 57 20.56 2.29 -18.18
CA ARG A 57 20.42 3.75 -18.01
C ARG A 57 20.77 4.55 -19.27
N SER A 58 21.26 3.92 -20.32
CA SER A 58 21.62 4.59 -21.56
C SER A 58 20.38 5.16 -22.26
N LEU A 59 20.29 6.48 -22.38
CA LEU A 59 19.20 7.20 -23.07
C LEU A 59 19.20 7.05 -24.61
N ARG A 60 20.06 6.19 -25.17
CA ARG A 60 20.12 5.94 -26.62
C ARG A 60 18.93 5.14 -27.14
N VAL A 61 18.24 4.44 -26.25
CA VAL A 61 17.11 3.55 -26.55
C VAL A 61 15.87 4.12 -25.85
N PRO A 62 14.68 4.08 -26.47
CA PRO A 62 13.44 4.53 -25.82
C PRO A 62 13.15 3.75 -24.54
N THR A 63 12.53 4.42 -23.56
CA THR A 63 12.28 3.89 -22.21
C THR A 63 11.52 2.58 -22.19
N THR A 64 10.55 2.43 -23.08
CA THR A 64 9.71 1.23 -23.20
C THR A 64 10.51 0.00 -23.62
N GLU A 65 11.43 0.16 -24.56
CA GLU A 65 12.33 -0.91 -25.01
C GLU A 65 13.35 -1.26 -23.91
N ARG A 66 13.93 -0.25 -23.25
CA ARG A 66 14.85 -0.45 -22.12
C ARG A 66 14.19 -1.22 -20.98
N LEU A 67 12.97 -0.86 -20.62
CA LEU A 67 12.19 -1.54 -19.60
C LEU A 67 11.89 -2.97 -20.01
N ARG A 68 11.49 -3.22 -21.26
CA ARG A 68 11.24 -4.58 -21.77
C ARG A 68 12.48 -5.46 -21.68
N GLU A 69 13.65 -4.96 -22.10
CA GLU A 69 14.92 -5.68 -21.96
C GLU A 69 15.28 -5.93 -20.50
N LEU A 70 15.10 -4.95 -19.62
CA LEU A 70 15.35 -5.09 -18.19
C LEU A 70 14.47 -6.19 -17.59
N LEU A 71 13.16 -6.18 -17.88
CA LEU A 71 12.21 -7.18 -17.39
C LEU A 71 12.57 -8.57 -17.89
N GLN A 72 12.94 -8.72 -19.16
CA GLN A 72 13.42 -9.99 -19.69
C GLN A 72 14.69 -10.48 -18.98
N HIS A 73 15.65 -9.57 -18.73
CA HIS A 73 16.89 -9.90 -18.04
C HIS A 73 16.64 -10.37 -16.60
N LEU A 74 15.69 -9.74 -15.91
CA LEU A 74 15.31 -10.13 -14.54
C LEU A 74 14.68 -11.52 -14.50
N ARG A 75 13.88 -11.87 -15.51
CA ARG A 75 13.30 -13.21 -15.64
C ARG A 75 14.36 -14.28 -15.84
N GLU A 76 15.30 -14.04 -16.75
CA GLU A 76 16.42 -14.97 -17.00
C GLU A 76 17.30 -15.15 -15.75
N LYS A 77 17.26 -14.21 -14.81
CA LYS A 77 18.01 -14.22 -13.55
C LYS A 77 17.33 -15.00 -12.43
N GLY A 78 16.02 -15.24 -12.53
CA GLY A 78 15.22 -16.05 -11.61
C GLY A 78 14.23 -15.25 -10.76
N ASP A 79 13.46 -15.98 -9.94
CA ASP A 79 12.35 -15.43 -9.15
C ASP A 79 12.79 -14.38 -8.11
N ASP A 80 13.96 -14.54 -7.49
CA ASP A 80 14.48 -13.58 -6.51
C ASP A 80 14.70 -12.18 -7.13
N ALA A 81 15.13 -12.15 -8.40
CA ALA A 81 15.31 -10.91 -9.14
C ALA A 81 13.97 -10.26 -9.49
N CYS A 82 12.98 -11.06 -9.85
CA CYS A 82 11.61 -10.61 -10.12
C CYS A 82 10.95 -10.07 -8.83
N TYR A 83 11.16 -10.73 -7.70
CA TYR A 83 10.67 -10.29 -6.39
C TYR A 83 11.28 -8.93 -5.98
N GLU A 84 12.60 -8.76 -6.09
CA GLU A 84 13.23 -7.48 -5.78
C GLU A 84 12.79 -6.35 -6.74
N PHE A 85 12.46 -6.68 -7.99
CA PHE A 85 11.83 -5.72 -8.89
C PHE A 85 10.45 -5.28 -8.38
N TYR A 86 9.58 -6.22 -7.99
CA TYR A 86 8.28 -5.87 -7.41
C TYR A 86 8.42 -5.05 -6.13
N ARG A 87 9.39 -5.39 -5.29
CA ARG A 87 9.71 -4.63 -4.08
C ARG A 87 10.18 -3.21 -4.41
N ALA A 88 11.07 -3.05 -5.39
CA ALA A 88 11.52 -1.74 -5.85
C ALA A 88 10.37 -0.94 -6.46
N LEU A 89 9.50 -1.58 -7.26
CA LEU A 89 8.32 -0.97 -7.86
C LEU A 89 7.33 -0.51 -6.79
N HIS A 90 7.10 -1.31 -5.75
CA HIS A 90 6.24 -0.92 -4.64
C HIS A 90 6.77 0.32 -3.90
N ILE A 91 8.08 0.45 -3.73
CA ILE A 91 8.71 1.61 -3.06
C ILE A 91 8.68 2.87 -3.93
N GLN A 92 8.97 2.72 -5.23
CA GLN A 92 9.12 3.85 -6.15
C GLN A 92 7.78 4.32 -6.72
N ALA A 93 6.84 3.38 -6.93
CA ALA A 93 5.59 3.58 -7.63
C ALA A 93 4.51 2.65 -7.06
N GLU A 94 4.12 2.91 -5.81
CA GLU A 94 3.09 2.14 -5.10
C GLU A 94 1.77 2.07 -5.89
N ASP A 95 1.40 3.16 -6.54
CA ASP A 95 0.19 3.28 -7.36
C ASP A 95 0.25 2.39 -8.61
N VAL A 96 1.42 2.30 -9.27
CA VAL A 96 1.63 1.40 -10.41
C VAL A 96 1.60 -0.05 -9.93
N TYR A 97 2.27 -0.35 -8.81
CA TYR A 97 2.26 -1.68 -8.20
C TYR A 97 0.85 -2.18 -7.87
N PHE A 98 -0.01 -1.34 -7.29
CA PHE A 98 -1.40 -1.73 -7.02
C PHE A 98 -2.30 -1.81 -8.26
N SER A 99 -1.90 -1.18 -9.36
CA SER A 99 -2.61 -1.25 -10.63
C SER A 99 -2.23 -2.45 -11.51
N LEU A 100 -1.29 -3.28 -11.05
CA LEU A 100 -0.86 -4.47 -11.78
C LEU A 100 -2.01 -5.48 -11.93
N PRO A 101 -2.22 -6.03 -13.15
CA PRO A 101 -3.22 -7.06 -13.40
C PRO A 101 -3.15 -8.26 -12.43
N THR A 102 -1.94 -8.75 -12.13
CA THR A 102 -1.71 -9.83 -11.16
C THR A 102 -2.23 -9.47 -9.77
N ARG A 103 -1.92 -8.26 -9.28
CA ARG A 103 -2.34 -7.77 -7.95
C ARG A 103 -3.83 -7.51 -7.87
N ILE A 104 -4.44 -7.01 -8.95
CA ILE A 104 -5.89 -6.80 -9.00
C ILE A 104 -6.62 -8.15 -8.92
N ARG A 105 -6.09 -9.19 -9.58
CA ARG A 105 -6.63 -10.55 -9.52
C ARG A 105 -6.54 -11.15 -8.11
N GLU A 106 -5.43 -10.91 -7.41
CA GLU A 106 -5.20 -11.39 -6.03
C GLU A 106 -6.04 -10.65 -4.97
N ARG A 107 -6.26 -9.33 -5.11
CA ARG A 107 -6.93 -8.53 -4.08
C ARG A 107 -8.43 -8.80 -3.94
N GLY A 108 -9.05 -9.40 -4.95
CA GLY A 108 -10.47 -9.72 -4.97
C GLY A 108 -11.39 -8.49 -4.78
N PRO A 109 -12.72 -8.69 -4.69
CA PRO A 109 -13.69 -7.60 -4.56
C PRO A 109 -13.68 -6.92 -3.17
N ILE A 110 -12.82 -7.33 -2.24
CA ILE A 110 -12.87 -6.91 -0.84
C ILE A 110 -12.56 -5.42 -0.68
N PHE A 111 -11.73 -4.84 -1.55
CA PHE A 111 -11.51 -3.39 -1.60
C PHE A 111 -12.81 -2.62 -1.84
N PHE A 112 -13.66 -3.11 -2.75
CA PHE A 112 -14.96 -2.51 -3.01
C PHE A 112 -15.87 -2.65 -1.79
N LEU A 113 -15.91 -3.81 -1.14
CA LEU A 113 -16.73 -4.04 0.05
C LEU A 113 -16.37 -3.11 1.22
N SER A 114 -15.09 -2.82 1.42
CA SER A 114 -14.64 -1.84 2.42
C SER A 114 -15.13 -0.43 2.09
N CYS A 115 -14.94 0.01 0.84
CA CYS A 115 -15.39 1.33 0.39
C CYS A 115 -16.91 1.49 0.50
N PHE A 116 -17.67 0.46 0.11
CA PHE A 116 -19.13 0.44 0.26
C PHE A 116 -19.55 0.47 1.73
N SER A 117 -18.84 -0.20 2.64
CA SER A 117 -19.17 -0.14 4.07
C SER A 117 -19.00 1.26 4.66
N VAL A 118 -17.92 1.97 4.27
CA VAL A 118 -17.67 3.35 4.69
C VAL A 118 -18.70 4.30 4.08
N ALA A 119 -18.98 4.17 2.77
CA ALA A 119 -19.97 4.99 2.09
C ALA A 119 -21.39 4.77 2.66
N VAL A 120 -21.77 3.54 2.95
CA VAL A 120 -23.06 3.20 3.60
C VAL A 120 -23.09 3.74 5.03
N GLY A 121 -22.01 3.64 5.80
CA GLY A 121 -21.93 4.21 7.16
C GLY A 121 -22.07 5.72 7.16
N ILE A 122 -21.38 6.42 6.24
CA ILE A 122 -21.50 7.86 6.04
C ILE A 122 -22.93 8.21 5.61
N ALA A 123 -23.49 7.51 4.63
CA ALA A 123 -24.88 7.73 4.20
C ALA A 123 -25.86 7.53 5.36
N PHE A 124 -25.70 6.49 6.16
CA PHE A 124 -26.54 6.24 7.32
C PHE A 124 -26.45 7.38 8.33
N LEU A 125 -25.25 7.92 8.60
CA LEU A 125 -25.08 9.11 9.45
C LEU A 125 -25.71 10.37 8.84
N TYR A 126 -25.65 10.57 7.52
CA TYR A 126 -26.30 11.70 6.86
C TYR A 126 -27.82 11.59 6.89
N TYR A 127 -28.38 10.41 6.60
CA TYR A 127 -29.81 10.18 6.53
C TYR A 127 -30.47 10.03 7.92
N TYR A 128 -29.81 9.41 8.90
CA TYR A 128 -30.34 9.24 10.26
C TYR A 128 -29.86 10.30 11.26
N GLY A 129 -28.71 10.93 11.03
CA GLY A 129 -28.11 11.92 11.94
C GLY A 129 -28.82 13.28 11.95
N GLU A 130 -29.73 13.54 11.01
CA GLU A 130 -30.59 14.72 11.06
C GLU A 130 -31.57 14.67 12.26
N GLY A 131 -31.77 13.50 12.88
CA GLY A 131 -32.52 13.32 14.12
C GLY A 131 -31.72 13.44 15.44
N GLN A 132 -30.39 13.57 15.40
CA GLN A 132 -29.55 13.69 16.61
C GLN A 132 -28.44 14.74 16.43
N ARG A 133 -28.84 16.02 16.35
CA ARG A 133 -27.92 17.17 16.41
C ARG A 133 -27.70 17.74 17.82
N LEU A 134 -27.75 16.93 18.87
CA LEU A 134 -27.37 17.41 20.21
C LEU A 134 -26.63 16.32 21.00
N ARG A 135 -25.46 16.73 21.52
CA ARG A 135 -24.56 16.08 22.48
C ARG A 135 -23.45 15.20 21.92
N CYS A 136 -22.44 15.85 21.34
CA CYS A 136 -21.07 15.32 21.43
C CYS A 136 -20.05 16.46 21.54
N THR A 137 -20.08 17.14 22.68
CA THR A 137 -18.88 17.74 23.30
C THR A 137 -18.84 17.25 24.74
N GLU A 138 -18.70 15.93 24.93
CA GLU A 138 -18.27 15.22 26.15
C GLU A 138 -18.73 13.76 26.06
N ALA A 139 -17.95 12.91 25.42
CA ALA A 139 -18.08 11.47 25.59
C ALA A 139 -16.72 10.78 25.57
N PHE A 140 -15.67 11.47 26.04
CA PHE A 140 -14.31 10.95 26.06
C PHE A 140 -13.69 10.73 27.45
N LEU A 141 -14.45 10.88 28.54
CA LEU A 141 -13.92 10.66 29.89
C LEU A 141 -14.89 9.91 30.81
N HIS A 142 -15.29 8.70 30.45
CA HIS A 142 -15.93 7.85 31.46
C HIS A 142 -15.78 6.35 31.23
N CYS A 143 -14.55 5.84 31.31
CA CYS A 143 -14.28 4.43 31.59
C CYS A 143 -13.03 4.26 32.47
N SER A 144 -13.01 4.92 33.64
CA SER A 144 -12.07 4.59 34.72
C SER A 144 -12.65 5.02 36.07
N ALA A 145 -13.19 4.10 36.86
CA ALA A 145 -12.97 4.05 38.32
C ALA A 145 -13.76 2.88 38.95
N VAL A 146 -13.00 1.81 39.21
CA VAL A 146 -13.03 0.94 40.38
C VAL A 146 -14.09 1.24 41.46
N ARG A 147 -14.84 0.18 41.79
CA ARG A 147 -15.62 0.04 43.03
C ARG A 147 -14.71 0.11 44.26
N LEU A 148 -15.00 1.03 45.18
CA LEU A 148 -14.64 1.07 46.62
C LEU A 148 -15.39 2.31 47.14
N GLY A 149 -16.19 2.35 48.20
CA GLY A 149 -16.37 1.54 49.39
C GLY A 149 -16.77 2.57 50.47
N LYS A 150 -17.93 2.34 51.12
CA LYS A 150 -18.46 2.91 52.38
C LYS A 150 -17.97 4.28 52.93
N ASP A 151 -18.97 5.09 53.28
CA ASP A 151 -18.99 6.10 54.36
C ASP A 151 -17.90 7.18 54.37
N ALA A 152 -18.29 8.42 54.09
CA ALA A 152 -17.95 9.57 54.96
C ALA A 152 -18.77 10.79 54.55
N LYS A 153 -19.24 11.49 55.58
CA LYS A 153 -19.99 12.73 55.53
C LYS A 153 -19.04 13.91 55.35
N ASP A 154 -19.65 14.99 54.87
CA ASP A 154 -19.33 16.39 55.14
C ASP A 154 -18.20 17.11 54.36
N VAL A 155 -18.43 18.42 54.31
CA VAL A 155 -17.53 19.54 53.98
C VAL A 155 -17.50 19.89 52.47
N PHE A 156 -18.27 20.91 52.04
CA PHE A 156 -17.84 22.33 51.95
C PHE A 156 -16.63 22.51 50.99
N VAL A 157 -16.53 23.49 50.09
CA VAL A 157 -17.30 24.69 49.84
C VAL A 157 -16.90 25.29 48.47
N SER A 158 -17.86 26.02 47.88
CA SER A 158 -17.82 27.21 46.99
C SER A 158 -16.54 27.66 46.25
N TYR A 159 -16.75 28.25 45.06
CA TYR A 159 -16.51 29.67 44.68
C TYR A 159 -16.89 29.77 43.18
N VAL A 160 -18.03 30.36 42.80
CA VAL A 160 -18.29 31.79 42.52
C VAL A 160 -17.27 32.45 41.59
N GLU A 161 -17.80 33.04 40.52
CA GLU A 161 -17.57 34.40 39.98
C GLU A 161 -17.36 34.38 38.45
N VAL A 162 -18.41 34.63 37.66
CA VAL A 162 -18.90 35.93 37.15
C VAL A 162 -17.95 36.62 36.18
N GLY A 163 -18.51 36.92 35.00
CA GLY A 163 -18.10 38.02 34.13
C GLY A 163 -18.42 37.68 32.67
N LYS A 164 -19.15 38.47 31.90
CA LYS A 164 -19.98 39.67 32.12
C LYS A 164 -20.87 39.77 30.88
#